data_AF-A0A1G0IED7-F1
#
_entry.id   AF-A0A1G0IED7-F1
#
_cell.length_a   1.000
_cell.length_b   1.000
_cell.length_c   1.000
_cell.angle_alpha   90.00
_cell.angle_beta   90.00
_cell.angle_gamma   90.00
#
_symmetry.space_group_name_H-M   'P 1'
#
loop_
_entity.id
_entity.type
_entity.pdbx_description
1 polymer ?
#
loop_
_entity_poly.entity_id
_entity_poly.type
_entity_poly.pdbx_seq_one_letter_code
_entity_poly.pdbx_strand_id
1 'polypeptide(L)'
;MKPEDIDREMRLQAAAEAAERLGQPAGIDPELDRHRLVIRALNRPTALQLPADFAARIAKRILMAEEKTSIEDWLMTLLLLGMGVVGLVYMQPVIALVVQRVHIEVPQLPWSMIAATIAGIAVAWIVDRTASRGFTSAG
;
A
#
# COMPACT_ATOMS: atom_id res chain seq x y z
N MET A 1 15.93 -28.48 -8.44
CA MET A 1 15.60 -27.96 -9.78
C MET A 1 16.72 -27.01 -10.15
N LYS A 2 17.41 -27.27 -11.27
CA LYS A 2 18.51 -26.40 -11.71
C LYS A 2 17.92 -25.15 -12.37
N PRO A 3 18.60 -24.00 -12.37
CA PRO A 3 18.12 -22.78 -13.03
C PRO A 3 17.83 -23.01 -14.53
N GLU A 4 18.59 -23.89 -15.18
CA GLU A 4 18.39 -24.28 -16.58
C GLU A 4 17.06 -24.99 -16.84
N ASP A 5 16.53 -25.71 -15.85
CA ASP A 5 15.25 -26.41 -15.94
C ASP A 5 14.08 -25.41 -15.91
N ILE A 6 14.20 -24.36 -15.10
CA ILE A 6 13.20 -23.28 -14.97
C ILE A 6 13.08 -22.50 -16.28
N ASP A 7 14.21 -22.15 -16.90
CA ASP A 7 14.23 -21.41 -18.16
C ASP A 7 13.62 -22.20 -19.33
N ARG A 8 13.82 -23.53 -19.33
CA ARG A 8 13.22 -24.43 -20.32
C ARG A 8 11.71 -24.50 -20.14
N GLU A 9 11.25 -24.63 -18.90
CA GLU A 9 9.83 -24.75 -18.58
C GLU A 9 9.07 -23.43 -18.85
N MET A 10 9.65 -22.28 -18.53
CA MET A 10 9.09 -20.97 -18.88
C MET A 10 8.90 -20.79 -20.39
N ARG A 11 9.88 -21.23 -21.20
CA ARG A 11 9.79 -21.18 -22.67
C ARG A 11 8.66 -22.05 -23.20
N LEU A 12 8.50 -23.26 -22.66
CA LEU A 12 7.43 -24.19 -23.06
C LEU A 12 6.05 -23.64 -22.71
N GLN A 13 5.89 -23.02 -21.53
CA GLN A 13 4.64 -22.36 -21.14
C GLN A 13 4.30 -21.18 -22.06
N ALA A 14 5.25 -20.30 -22.34
CA ALA A 14 5.05 -19.16 -23.23
C ALA A 14 4.69 -19.59 -24.67
N ALA A 15 5.35 -20.64 -25.17
CA ALA A 15 5.04 -21.22 -26.47
C ALA A 15 3.63 -21.85 -26.50
N ALA A 16 3.22 -22.53 -25.42
CA ALA A 16 1.91 -23.17 -25.32
C ALA A 16 0.78 -22.13 -25.30
N GLU A 17 0.97 -21.01 -24.58
CA GLU A 17 0.02 -19.89 -24.58
C GLU A 17 -0.12 -19.26 -25.96
N ALA A 18 1.00 -19.00 -26.65
CA ALA A 18 0.99 -18.43 -27.99
C ALA A 18 0.28 -19.37 -28.99
N ALA A 19 0.54 -20.67 -28.91
CA ALA A 19 -0.08 -21.67 -29.77
C ALA A 19 -1.59 -21.81 -29.54
N GLU A 20 -2.09 -21.74 -28.29
CA GLU A 20 -3.52 -21.72 -28.00
C GLU A 20 -4.20 -20.43 -28.52
N ARG A 21 -3.57 -19.26 -28.36
CA ARG A 21 -4.11 -17.99 -28.88
C ARG A 21 -4.22 -17.98 -30.41
N LEU A 22 -3.28 -18.65 -31.08
CA LEU A 22 -3.24 -18.76 -32.55
C LEU A 22 -4.06 -19.92 -33.11
N GLY A 23 -4.68 -20.76 -32.26
CA GLY A 23 -5.50 -21.89 -32.68
C GLY A 23 -4.73 -22.97 -33.46
N GLN A 24 -3.43 -23.14 -33.20
CA GLN A 24 -2.60 -24.09 -33.95
C GLN A 24 -3.04 -25.55 -33.73
N PRO A 25 -2.94 -26.43 -34.74
CA PRO A 25 -3.27 -27.84 -34.59
C PRO A 25 -2.36 -28.54 -33.56
N ALA A 26 -2.91 -29.52 -32.84
CA ALA A 26 -2.14 -30.36 -31.91
C ALA A 26 -1.31 -31.42 -32.67
N GLY A 27 -0.20 -31.88 -32.07
CA GLY A 27 0.60 -32.99 -32.60
C GLY A 27 1.99 -32.64 -33.14
N ILE A 28 2.43 -31.38 -33.04
CA ILE A 28 3.78 -30.96 -33.48
C ILE A 28 4.83 -31.26 -32.39
N ASP A 29 4.48 -31.07 -31.11
CA ASP A 29 5.36 -31.32 -29.96
C ASP A 29 4.56 -31.91 -28.78
N PRO A 30 4.85 -33.15 -28.35
CA PRO A 30 4.17 -33.80 -27.24
C PRO A 30 4.32 -33.09 -25.88
N GLU A 31 5.44 -32.39 -25.63
CA GLU A 31 5.63 -31.63 -24.38
C GLU A 31 4.77 -30.37 -24.41
N LEU A 32 4.75 -29.66 -25.54
CA LEU A 32 3.91 -28.48 -25.74
C LEU A 32 2.41 -28.81 -25.61
N ASP A 33 1.97 -29.93 -26.19
CA ASP A 33 0.57 -30.35 -26.14
C ASP A 33 0.10 -30.65 -24.70
N ARG A 34 0.98 -31.15 -23.82
CA ARG A 34 0.66 -31.30 -22.38
C ARG A 34 0.44 -29.96 -21.71
N HIS A 35 1.30 -28.97 -21.97
CA HIS A 35 1.13 -27.62 -21.43
C HIS A 35 -0.15 -26.96 -21.96
N ARG A 36 -0.48 -27.16 -23.25
CA ARG A 36 -1.73 -26.66 -23.85
C ARG A 36 -2.98 -27.26 -23.19
N LEU A 37 -2.96 -28.55 -22.84
CA LEU A 37 -4.06 -29.20 -22.12
C LEU A 37 -4.28 -28.58 -20.74
N VAL A 38 -3.20 -28.29 -20.01
CA VAL A 38 -3.28 -27.62 -18.70
C VAL A 38 -3.86 -26.22 -18.84
N ILE A 39 -3.35 -25.41 -19.78
CA ILE A 39 -3.86 -24.06 -20.06
C ILE A 39 -5.35 -24.11 -20.40
N ARG A 40 -5.77 -25.07 -21.24
CA ARG A 40 -7.18 -25.25 -21.60
C ARG A 40 -8.04 -25.68 -20.41
N ALA A 41 -7.52 -26.52 -19.52
CA ALA A 41 -8.21 -26.91 -18.30
C ALA A 41 -8.38 -25.73 -17.33
N LEU A 42 -7.36 -24.87 -17.21
CA LEU A 42 -7.41 -23.65 -16.38
C LEU A 42 -8.34 -22.58 -16.97
N ASN A 43 -8.35 -22.43 -18.30
CA ASN A 43 -9.20 -21.46 -19.00
C ASN A 43 -10.64 -21.93 -19.16
N ARG A 44 -10.97 -23.17 -18.81
CA ARG A 44 -12.37 -23.58 -18.72
C ARG A 44 -12.99 -22.78 -17.56
N PRO A 45 -14.04 -21.97 -17.82
CA PRO A 45 -14.74 -21.31 -16.75
C PRO A 45 -15.31 -22.40 -15.85
N THR A 46 -14.64 -22.62 -14.72
CA THR A 46 -15.21 -23.45 -13.68
C THR A 46 -16.36 -22.64 -13.17
N ALA A 47 -17.59 -23.03 -13.53
CA ALA A 47 -18.81 -22.44 -13.00
C ALA A 47 -18.92 -22.83 -11.52
N LEU A 48 -17.99 -22.32 -10.71
CA LEU A 48 -18.12 -22.33 -9.27
C LEU A 48 -19.27 -21.37 -9.00
N GLN A 49 -20.45 -21.94 -8.76
CA GLN A 49 -21.59 -21.16 -8.31
C GLN A 49 -21.19 -20.59 -6.94
N LEU A 50 -20.76 -19.33 -6.94
CA LEU A 50 -20.51 -18.62 -5.70
C LEU A 50 -21.85 -18.54 -4.96
N PRO A 51 -21.89 -18.87 -3.66
CA PRO A 51 -23.10 -18.68 -2.87
C PRO A 51 -23.56 -17.21 -2.96
N ALA A 52 -24.86 -16.97 -3.02
CA ALA A 52 -25.42 -15.62 -3.13
C ALA A 52 -24.87 -14.64 -2.07
N ASP A 53 -24.57 -15.15 -0.87
CA ASP A 53 -24.05 -14.36 0.25
C ASP A 53 -22.52 -14.18 0.27
N PHE A 54 -21.79 -14.69 -0.73
CA PHE A 54 -20.34 -14.62 -0.75
C PHE A 54 -19.83 -13.18 -0.70
N ALA A 55 -20.41 -12.30 -1.52
CA ALA A 55 -20.08 -10.88 -1.52
C ALA A 55 -20.36 -10.24 -0.15
N ALA A 56 -21.51 -10.54 0.45
CA ALA A 56 -21.87 -10.03 1.78
C ALA A 56 -20.91 -10.51 2.89
N ARG A 57 -20.46 -11.77 2.82
CA ARG A 57 -19.48 -12.33 3.77
C ARG A 57 -18.09 -11.72 3.60
N ILE A 58 -17.67 -11.44 2.36
CA ILE A 58 -16.40 -10.74 2.10
C ILE A 58 -16.49 -9.30 2.57
N ALA A 59 -17.55 -8.56 2.23
CA ALA A 59 -17.75 -7.18 2.66
C ALA A 59 -17.67 -7.06 4.19
N LYS A 60 -18.34 -7.96 4.93
CA LYS A 60 -18.29 -7.97 6.39
C LYS A 60 -16.88 -8.24 6.95
N ARG A 61 -16.08 -9.09 6.29
CA ARG A 61 -14.70 -9.38 6.71
C ARG A 61 -13.76 -8.21 6.42
N ILE A 62 -13.95 -7.51 5.31
CA ILE A 62 -13.16 -6.33 4.94
C ILE A 62 -13.40 -5.22 5.97
N LEU A 63 -14.68 -4.93 6.29
CA LEU A 63 -15.02 -3.91 7.28
C LEU A 63 -14.40 -4.18 8.66
N MET A 64 -14.41 -5.43 9.11
CA MET A 64 -13.78 -5.82 10.40
C MET A 64 -12.25 -5.72 10.36
N ALA A 65 -11.63 -5.98 9.22
CA ALA A 65 -10.18 -5.83 9.07
C ALA A 65 -9.76 -4.36 9.03
N GLU A 66 -10.55 -3.51 8.36
CA GLU A 66 -10.30 -2.08 8.23
C GLU A 66 -10.41 -1.33 9.57
N GLU A 67 -11.37 -1.69 10.43
CA GLU A 67 -11.48 -1.15 11.78
C GLU A 67 -10.22 -1.41 12.62
N LYS A 68 -9.64 -2.61 12.50
CA LYS A 68 -8.42 -2.97 13.24
C LYS A 68 -7.22 -2.15 12.78
N THR A 69 -7.06 -1.97 11.47
CA THR A 69 -5.97 -1.17 10.89
C THR A 69 -6.08 0.31 11.29
N SER A 70 -7.30 0.86 11.31
CA SER A 70 -7.53 2.27 11.65
C SER A 70 -7.15 2.62 13.10
N ILE A 71 -7.38 1.69 14.04
CA ILE A 71 -7.01 1.88 15.46
C ILE A 71 -5.49 1.86 15.64
N GLU A 72 -4.79 0.93 14.98
CA GLU A 72 -3.33 0.82 15.05
C GLU A 72 -2.65 2.08 14.48
N ASP A 73 -3.12 2.56 13.33
CA ASP A 73 -2.62 3.79 12.72
C ASP A 73 -2.86 5.03 13.59
N TRP A 74 -4.04 5.11 14.23
CA TRP A 74 -4.35 6.21 15.15
C TRP A 74 -3.46 6.15 16.40
N LEU A 75 -3.23 4.97 16.96
CA LEU A 75 -2.36 4.77 18.12
C LEU A 75 -0.90 5.11 17.81
N MET A 76 -0.38 4.67 16.65
CA MET A 76 0.96 5.01 16.18
C MET A 76 1.12 6.52 15.96
N THR A 77 0.11 7.16 15.36
CA THR A 77 0.09 8.62 15.21
C THR A 77 0.19 9.31 16.57
N LEU A 78 -0.62 8.89 17.55
CA LEU A 78 -0.64 9.46 18.89
C LEU A 78 0.72 9.27 19.60
N LEU A 79 1.30 8.07 19.48
CA LEU A 79 2.58 7.74 20.07
C LEU A 79 3.72 8.58 19.48
N LEU A 80 3.80 8.68 18.16
CA LEU A 80 4.79 9.51 17.46
C LEU A 80 4.67 10.98 17.85
N LEU A 81 3.43 11.50 17.92
CA LEU A 81 3.18 12.88 18.32
C LEU A 81 3.59 13.12 19.77
N GLY A 82 3.24 12.21 20.68
CA GLY A 82 3.66 12.26 22.08
C GLY A 82 5.18 12.24 22.22
N MET A 83 5.86 11.35 21.49
CA MET A 83 7.32 11.24 21.52
C MET A 83 8.00 12.49 20.95
N GLY A 84 7.42 13.09 19.91
CA GLY A 84 7.90 14.37 19.36
C GLY A 84 7.80 15.52 20.36
N VAL A 85 6.66 15.63 21.08
CA VAL A 85 6.48 16.64 22.13
C VAL A 85 7.46 16.43 23.28
N VAL A 86 7.62 15.19 23.75
CA VAL A 86 8.58 14.87 24.82
C VAL A 86 10.01 15.18 24.39
N GLY A 87 10.39 14.80 23.17
CA GLY A 87 11.71 15.11 22.61
C GLY A 87 11.97 16.61 22.53
N LEU A 88 10.97 17.40 22.12
CA LEU A 88 11.07 18.86 22.06
C LEU A 88 11.27 19.48 23.45
N VAL A 89 10.47 19.04 24.43
CA VAL A 89 10.60 19.51 25.82
C VAL A 89 11.96 19.12 26.39
N TYR A 90 12.43 17.89 26.14
CA TYR A 90 13.72 17.41 26.60
C TYR A 90 14.91 18.17 25.98
N MET A 91 14.77 18.60 24.72
CA MET A 91 15.82 19.34 24.01
C MET A 91 15.87 20.84 24.36
N GLN A 92 14.92 21.38 25.12
CA GLN A 92 14.94 22.80 25.55
C GLN A 92 16.30 23.31 26.05
N PRO A 93 17.01 22.65 26.99
CA PRO A 93 18.29 23.16 27.50
C PRO A 93 19.37 23.20 26.41
N VAL A 94 19.37 22.24 25.49
CA VAL A 94 20.32 22.21 24.36
C VAL A 94 20.02 23.35 23.38
N ILE A 95 18.74 23.57 23.08
CA ILE A 95 18.29 24.69 22.24
C ILE A 95 18.71 26.02 22.88
N ALA A 96 18.54 26.19 24.20
CA ALA A 96 18.93 27.40 24.91
C ALA A 96 20.44 27.67 24.81
N LEU A 97 21.28 26.64 24.90
CA LEU A 97 22.73 26.76 24.74
C LEU A 97 23.14 27.14 23.31
N VAL A 98 22.49 26.55 22.30
CA VAL A 98 22.72 26.89 20.90
C VAL A 98 22.31 28.33 20.62
N VAL A 99 21.13 28.75 21.11
CA VAL A 99 20.64 30.12 20.97
C VAL A 99 21.55 31.13 21.67
N GLN A 100 22.14 30.80 22.82
CA GLN A 100 23.11 31.68 23.47
C GLN A 100 24.42 31.82 22.67
N ARG A 101 24.94 30.72 22.10
CA ARG A 101 26.18 30.77 21.32
C ARG A 101 26.00 31.43 19.96
N VAL A 102 24.82 31.31 19.40
CA VAL A 102 24.44 31.89 18.14
C VAL A 102 23.70 33.19 18.46
N HIS A 103 24.44 34.29 18.61
CA HIS A 103 23.86 35.64 18.61
C HIS A 103 23.35 35.97 17.19
N ILE A 104 22.43 35.15 16.67
CA ILE A 104 21.52 35.62 15.64
C ILE A 104 20.69 36.67 16.36
N GLU A 105 20.81 37.93 15.94
CA GLU A 105 19.76 38.91 16.19
C GLU A 105 18.47 38.25 15.74
N VAL A 106 17.71 37.67 16.67
CA VAL A 106 16.44 37.03 16.34
C VAL A 106 15.61 38.19 15.81
N PRO A 107 15.38 38.32 14.48
CA PRO A 107 14.47 39.33 14.00
C PRO A 107 13.19 39.03 14.75
N GLN A 108 12.59 40.05 15.38
CA GLN A 108 11.43 39.90 16.26
C GLN A 108 10.31 39.22 15.48
N LEU A 109 10.34 37.90 15.44
CA LEU A 109 9.49 37.10 14.58
C LEU A 109 8.13 37.19 15.26
N PRO A 110 7.14 37.81 14.61
CA PRO A 110 5.87 38.05 15.25
C PRO A 110 5.31 36.70 15.70
N TRP A 111 4.99 36.55 16.98
CA TRP A 111 4.42 35.30 17.51
C TRP A 111 3.18 34.86 16.72
N SER A 112 2.45 35.82 16.14
CA SER A 112 1.36 35.58 15.20
C SER A 112 1.79 34.80 13.96
N MET A 113 2.98 35.04 13.43
CA MET A 113 3.51 34.34 12.25
C MET A 113 3.88 32.90 12.58
N ILE A 114 4.46 32.64 13.76
CA ILE A 114 4.74 31.27 14.23
C ILE A 114 3.42 30.52 14.45
N ALA A 115 2.47 31.14 15.16
CA ALA A 115 1.15 30.56 15.41
C ALA A 115 0.39 30.30 14.10
N ALA A 116 0.42 31.22 13.14
CA ALA A 116 -0.19 31.05 11.82
C ALA A 116 0.47 29.92 11.03
N THR A 117 1.78 29.75 11.13
CA THR A 117 2.50 28.67 10.45
C THR A 117 2.12 27.31 11.04
N ILE A 118 2.09 27.19 12.37
CA ILE A 118 1.66 25.97 13.06
C ILE A 118 0.19 25.66 12.74
N ALA A 119 -0.69 26.67 12.77
CA ALA A 119 -2.09 26.52 12.43
C ALA A 119 -2.27 26.10 10.96
N GLY A 120 -1.50 26.69 10.04
CA GLY A 120 -1.50 26.33 8.62
C GLY A 120 -1.09 24.88 8.38
N ILE A 121 -0.02 24.42 9.05
CA ILE A 121 0.41 23.02 9.00
C ILE A 121 -0.66 22.09 9.56
N ALA A 122 -1.28 22.45 10.70
CA ALA A 122 -2.34 21.66 11.31
C ALA A 122 -3.58 21.56 10.41
N VAL A 123 -4.00 22.67 9.78
CA VAL A 123 -5.13 22.69 8.84
C VAL A 123 -4.81 21.87 7.59
N ALA A 124 -3.61 22.03 7.01
CA ALA A 124 -3.18 21.24 5.86
C ALA A 124 -3.18 19.74 6.16
N TRP A 125 -2.69 19.35 7.35
CA TRP A 125 -2.71 17.96 7.79
C TRP A 125 -4.13 17.41 7.99
N ILE A 126 -5.05 18.22 8.54
CA ILE A 126 -6.47 17.84 8.68
C ILE A 126 -7.10 17.63 7.30
N VAL A 127 -6.86 18.55 6.36
CA VAL A 127 -7.39 18.49 4.99
C VAL A 127 -6.87 17.24 4.28
N ASP A 128 -5.57 16.98 4.33
CA ASP A 128 -4.94 15.80 3.71
C ASP A 128 -5.48 14.49 4.31
N ARG A 129 -5.70 14.46 5.63
CA ARG A 129 -6.30 13.31 6.33
C ARG A 129 -7.77 13.10 6.00
N THR A 130 -8.51 14.16 5.66
CA THR A 130 -9.89 14.03 5.17
C THR A 130 -9.96 13.63 3.69
N ALA A 131 -9.04 14.12 2.85
CA ALA A 131 -8.99 13.81 1.42
C ALA A 131 -8.60 12.34 1.17
N SER A 132 -7.61 11.84 1.91
CA SER A 132 -7.17 10.43 1.85
C SER A 132 -8.26 9.44 2.28
N ARG A 133 -9.19 9.83 3.16
CA ARG A 133 -10.34 9.00 3.57
C ARG A 133 -11.50 9.02 2.57
N GLY A 134 -11.64 10.06 1.77
CA GLY A 134 -12.72 10.17 0.76
C GLY A 134 -12.46 9.38 -0.52
N PHE A 135 -11.19 9.07 -0.82
CA PHE A 135 -10.83 8.38 -2.06
C PHE A 135 -11.13 6.87 -2.02
N THR A 136 -11.28 6.28 -0.84
CA THR A 136 -11.60 4.86 -0.67
C THR A 136 -13.10 4.54 -0.76
N SER A 137 -14.00 5.53 -0.79
CA SER A 137 -15.45 5.29 -0.87
C SER A 137 -16.05 5.36 -2.28
N ALA A 138 -15.22 5.44 -3.33
CA ALA A 138 -15.67 5.61 -4.72
C ALA A 138 -15.29 4.44 -5.66
N GLY A 139 -14.84 3.30 -5.13
CA GLY A 139 -14.47 2.10 -5.90
C GLY A 139 -15.37 0.91 -5.60
#